data_AF-A0A8K0DGK9-F1
#
_entry.id   AF-A0A8K0DGK9-F1
#
_cell.length_a   1.000
_cell.length_b   1.000
_cell.length_c   1.000
_cell.angle_alpha   90.00
_cell.angle_beta   90.00
_cell.angle_gamma   90.00
#
_symmetry.space_group_name_H-M   'P 1'
#
loop_
_entity.id
_entity.type
_entity.pdbx_description
1 polymer ?
#
loop_
_entity_poly.entity_id
_entity_poly.type
_entity_poly.pdbx_seq_one_letter_code
_entity_poly.pdbx_strand_id
1 'polypeptide(L)'
;MFHLLNHCKNVEELTITYLVAGHTYMPVDSVHAVIENYSKSMNVQAPSEWSTIIRNARRRPKPYEIIQVYYPDILDWKSLSVTRKLQSVDVEWTNKRYENVPQAYNGELPINTKKLKNLLDLCKTLTIKKQYHGEYYALRTSNNVPDVLPETDIEDNV
;
A
#
# COMPACT_ATOMS: atom_id res chain seq x y z
N MET A 1 8.05 -11.37 -4.33
CA MET A 1 8.96 -11.11 -5.47
C MET A 1 10.03 -12.19 -5.62
N PHE A 2 11.03 -12.27 -4.73
CA PHE A 2 12.18 -13.19 -4.88
C PHE A 2 11.83 -14.69 -4.93
N HIS A 3 10.79 -15.12 -4.20
CA HIS A 3 10.35 -16.51 -4.21
C HIS A 3 9.71 -16.92 -5.55
N LEU A 4 8.94 -16.02 -6.16
CA LEU A 4 8.29 -16.25 -7.45
C LEU A 4 9.33 -16.45 -8.57
N LEU A 5 10.40 -15.64 -8.56
CA LEU A 5 11.52 -15.78 -9.49
C LEU A 5 12.28 -17.12 -9.33
N ASN A 6 12.34 -17.67 -8.11
CA ASN A 6 13.04 -18.95 -7.87
C ASN A 6 12.21 -20.18 -8.26
N HIS A 7 10.89 -20.09 -8.25
CA HIS A 7 10.00 -21.23 -8.51
C HIS A 7 9.41 -21.24 -9.92
N CYS A 8 9.35 -20.09 -10.59
CA CYS A 8 8.80 -19.98 -11.94
C CYS A 8 9.93 -20.02 -12.98
N LYS A 9 10.16 -21.19 -13.60
CA LYS A 9 11.19 -21.39 -14.64
C LYS A 9 10.85 -20.77 -16.00
N ASN A 10 9.59 -20.37 -16.21
CA ASN A 10 9.06 -19.97 -17.52
C ASN A 10 8.60 -18.49 -17.55
N VAL A 11 9.06 -17.67 -16.59
CA VAL A 11 8.72 -16.24 -16.56
C VAL A 11 9.85 -15.47 -17.24
N GLU A 12 9.61 -15.05 -18.47
CA GLU A 12 10.59 -14.34 -19.32
C GLU A 12 10.63 -12.84 -19.04
N GLU A 13 9.49 -12.23 -18.66
CA GLU A 13 9.38 -10.79 -18.40
C GLU A 13 8.43 -10.51 -17.23
N LEU A 14 8.78 -9.49 -16.42
CA LEU A 14 7.94 -9.01 -15.33
C LEU A 14 7.83 -7.48 -15.41
N THR A 15 6.66 -7.01 -15.83
CA THR A 15 6.36 -5.59 -15.97
C THR A 15 5.58 -5.10 -14.75
N ILE A 16 6.16 -4.17 -14.00
CA ILE A 16 5.48 -3.47 -12.90
C ILE A 16 4.95 -2.14 -13.45
N THR A 17 3.66 -2.09 -13.73
CA THR A 17 2.99 -0.84 -14.14
C THR A 17 2.62 -0.02 -12.92
N TYR A 18 3.14 1.20 -12.82
CA TYR A 18 2.71 2.18 -11.83
C TYR A 18 1.49 2.95 -12.36
N LEU A 19 0.48 3.15 -11.54
CA LEU A 19 -0.74 3.85 -11.93
C LEU A 19 -0.49 5.36 -11.99
N VAL A 20 -0.84 5.97 -13.12
CA VAL A 20 -0.97 7.43 -13.27
C VAL A 20 -2.31 7.87 -12.67
N ALA A 21 -2.34 8.99 -11.96
CA ALA A 21 -3.57 9.51 -11.36
C ALA A 21 -4.60 9.89 -12.44
N GLY A 22 -5.83 9.37 -12.35
CA GLY A 22 -6.94 9.72 -13.27
C GLY A 22 -7.66 8.55 -13.94
N HIS A 23 -7.12 7.32 -13.88
CA HIS A 23 -7.73 6.12 -14.46
C HIS A 23 -8.01 5.02 -13.42
N THR A 24 -8.67 5.37 -12.32
CA THR A 24 -8.99 4.47 -11.20
C THR A 24 -10.06 3.41 -11.49
N TYR A 25 -10.51 3.24 -12.73
CA TYR A 25 -11.44 2.16 -13.06
C TYR A 25 -10.67 0.88 -13.37
N MET A 26 -10.31 0.12 -12.34
CA MET A 26 -9.76 -1.21 -12.57
C MET A 26 -10.89 -2.22 -12.80
N PRO A 27 -10.74 -3.20 -13.71
CA PRO A 27 -11.73 -4.26 -13.90
C PRO A 27 -12.10 -4.99 -12.60
N VAL A 28 -11.17 -5.07 -11.66
CA VAL A 28 -11.39 -5.66 -10.33
C VAL A 28 -12.42 -4.87 -9.51
N ASP A 29 -12.49 -3.55 -9.66
CA ASP A 29 -13.46 -2.70 -8.95
C ASP A 29 -14.88 -2.97 -9.46
N SER A 30 -15.02 -3.26 -10.75
CA SER A 30 -16.31 -3.66 -11.33
C SER A 30 -16.83 -4.98 -10.74
N VAL A 31 -15.94 -5.93 -10.43
CA VAL A 31 -16.29 -7.21 -9.81
C VAL A 31 -16.68 -7.01 -8.35
N HIS A 32 -15.89 -6.23 -7.60
CA HIS A 32 -16.21 -5.89 -6.20
C HIS A 32 -17.55 -5.18 -6.07
N ALA A 33 -17.83 -4.19 -6.93
CA ALA A 33 -19.10 -3.46 -6.91
C ALA A 33 -20.32 -4.38 -7.15
N VAL A 34 -20.19 -5.37 -8.05
CA VAL A 34 -21.24 -6.35 -8.34
C VAL A 34 -21.47 -7.29 -7.16
N ILE A 35 -20.39 -7.78 -6.54
CA ILE A 35 -20.47 -8.64 -5.35
C ILE A 35 -21.12 -7.89 -4.19
N GLU A 36 -20.69 -6.65 -3.92
CA GLU A 36 -21.21 -5.83 -2.82
C GLU A 36 -22.71 -5.54 -2.99
N ASN A 37 -23.14 -5.23 -4.21
CA ASN A 37 -24.54 -4.98 -4.48
C ASN A 37 -25.39 -6.24 -4.30
N TYR A 38 -24.87 -7.40 -4.70
CA TYR A 38 -25.57 -8.68 -4.53
C TYR A 38 -25.61 -9.12 -3.05
N SER A 39 -24.51 -8.94 -2.31
CA SER A 39 -24.43 -9.32 -0.90
C SER A 39 -25.38 -8.53 -0.01
N LYS A 40 -25.73 -7.27 -0.36
CA LYS A 40 -26.73 -6.47 0.38
C LYS A 40 -28.12 -7.11 0.45
N SER A 41 -28.46 -7.94 -0.54
CA SER A 41 -29.74 -8.65 -0.60
C SER A 41 -29.74 -10.04 0.06
N MET A 42 -28.57 -10.52 0.50
CA MET A 42 -28.38 -11.87 1.01
C MET A 42 -28.07 -11.83 2.51
N ASN A 43 -28.64 -12.76 3.28
CA ASN A 43 -28.22 -12.96 4.66
C ASN A 43 -27.06 -13.96 4.73
N VAL A 44 -25.84 -13.47 4.99
CA VAL A 44 -24.63 -14.29 5.08
C VAL A 44 -24.35 -14.61 6.55
N GLN A 45 -24.29 -15.89 6.89
CA GLN A 45 -24.11 -16.37 8.26
C GLN A 45 -22.78 -17.14 8.45
N ALA A 46 -22.19 -17.66 7.37
CA ALA A 46 -20.93 -18.38 7.44
C ALA A 46 -19.90 -17.94 6.36
N PRO A 47 -18.60 -17.94 6.68
CA PRO A 47 -17.55 -17.60 5.72
C PRO A 47 -17.52 -18.48 4.46
N SER A 48 -17.97 -19.74 4.55
CA SER A 48 -18.03 -20.67 3.43
C SER A 48 -19.07 -20.28 2.37
N GLU A 49 -20.09 -19.52 2.75
CA GLU A 49 -21.20 -19.10 1.87
C GLU A 49 -20.76 -18.06 0.84
N TRP A 50 -19.67 -17.32 1.12
CA TRP A 50 -19.14 -16.30 0.21
C TRP A 50 -18.78 -16.85 -1.16
N SER A 51 -18.25 -18.06 -1.24
CA SER A 51 -17.92 -18.72 -2.52
C SER A 51 -19.13 -18.82 -3.46
N THR A 52 -20.30 -19.14 -2.90
CA THR A 52 -21.58 -19.25 -3.60
C THR A 52 -22.15 -17.88 -3.94
N ILE A 53 -22.08 -16.92 -3.01
CA ILE A 53 -22.56 -15.55 -3.21
C ILE A 53 -21.80 -14.86 -4.35
N ILE A 54 -20.47 -14.96 -4.34
CA ILE A 54 -19.61 -14.39 -5.38
C ILE A 54 -19.93 -15.04 -6.74
N ARG A 55 -20.24 -16.35 -6.77
CA ARG A 55 -20.61 -17.08 -7.98
C ARG A 55 -21.95 -16.66 -8.55
N ASN A 56 -22.91 -16.37 -7.68
CA ASN A 56 -24.26 -15.96 -8.07
C ASN A 56 -24.37 -14.46 -8.36
N ALA A 57 -23.50 -13.63 -7.79
CA ALA A 57 -23.44 -12.20 -8.07
C ALA A 57 -23.13 -11.87 -9.54
N ARG A 58 -22.57 -12.82 -10.30
CA ARG A 58 -22.17 -12.64 -11.70
C ARG A 58 -23.35 -12.23 -12.58
N ARG A 59 -23.29 -11.03 -13.17
CA ARG A 59 -24.32 -10.48 -14.07
C ARG A 59 -24.46 -11.24 -15.40
N ARG A 60 -23.41 -11.97 -15.84
CA ARG A 60 -23.37 -12.90 -16.98
C ARG A 60 -22.37 -14.02 -16.63
N PRO A 61 -22.57 -15.29 -17.04
CA PRO A 61 -21.80 -16.43 -16.53
C PRO A 61 -20.28 -16.38 -16.86
N LYS A 62 -19.83 -15.50 -17.76
CA LYS A 62 -18.42 -15.23 -18.13
C LYS A 62 -18.19 -13.71 -18.16
N PRO A 63 -17.07 -13.18 -17.63
CA PRO A 63 -15.72 -13.53 -18.09
C PRO A 63 -14.74 -14.16 -17.06
N TYR A 64 -15.11 -14.33 -15.79
CA TYR A 64 -14.20 -14.85 -14.76
C TYR A 64 -14.77 -16.03 -13.98
N GLU A 65 -13.85 -16.90 -13.56
CA GLU A 65 -14.12 -18.09 -12.75
C GLU A 65 -13.71 -17.87 -11.30
N ILE A 66 -14.46 -18.48 -10.37
CA ILE A 66 -14.22 -18.35 -8.94
C ILE A 66 -13.63 -19.64 -8.45
N ILE A 67 -12.36 -19.57 -8.07
CA ILE A 67 -11.60 -20.68 -7.50
C ILE A 67 -11.65 -20.52 -5.98
N GLN A 68 -12.24 -21.49 -5.30
CA GLN A 68 -12.21 -21.54 -3.84
C GLN A 68 -10.85 -22.07 -3.40
N VAL A 69 -10.12 -21.24 -2.68
CA VAL A 69 -8.80 -21.59 -2.12
C VAL A 69 -9.01 -22.19 -0.74
N TYR A 70 -8.37 -23.32 -0.45
CA TYR A 70 -8.40 -23.94 0.88
C TYR A 70 -7.12 -23.64 1.65
N TYR A 71 -7.16 -23.80 2.97
CA TYR A 71 -5.99 -23.61 3.85
C TYR A 71 -4.69 -24.29 3.36
N PRO A 72 -4.69 -25.56 2.90
CA PRO A 72 -3.46 -26.21 2.42
C PRO A 72 -2.86 -25.59 1.15
N ASP A 73 -3.65 -24.84 0.36
CA ASP A 73 -3.16 -24.14 -0.83
C ASP A 73 -2.42 -22.84 -0.48
N ILE A 74 -2.59 -22.35 0.75
CA ILE A 74 -1.96 -21.13 1.25
C ILE A 74 -0.62 -21.50 1.88
N LEU A 75 0.46 -20.97 1.32
CA LEU A 75 1.80 -21.16 1.88
C LEU A 75 1.90 -20.54 3.28
N ASP A 76 2.32 -21.34 4.26
CA ASP A 76 2.58 -20.85 5.62
C ASP A 76 3.89 -20.06 5.66
N TRP A 77 3.77 -18.76 5.97
CA TRP A 77 4.92 -17.87 6.10
C TRP A 77 5.84 -18.25 7.26
N LYS A 78 5.33 -18.86 8.33
CA LYS A 78 6.16 -19.33 9.45
C LYS A 78 7.05 -20.48 9.00
N SER A 79 6.49 -21.48 8.33
CA SER A 79 7.25 -22.58 7.72
C SER A 79 8.29 -22.07 6.73
N LEU A 80 7.96 -21.06 5.90
CA LEU A 80 8.92 -20.42 4.99
C LEU A 80 10.06 -19.69 5.73
N SER A 81 9.76 -19.08 6.87
CA SER A 81 10.76 -18.40 7.72
C SER A 81 11.70 -19.35 8.47
N VAL A 82 11.33 -20.63 8.63
CA VAL A 82 12.19 -21.65 9.25
C VAL A 82 13.09 -22.31 8.20
N THR A 83 12.56 -22.61 7.01
CA THR A 83 13.34 -23.21 5.90
C THR A 83 14.37 -22.23 5.36
N ARG A 84 14.03 -20.94 5.33
CA ARG A 84 15.05 -19.90 5.35
C ARG A 84 15.46 -19.69 6.80
N LYS A 85 16.43 -20.49 7.27
CA LYS A 85 17.64 -19.81 7.71
C LYS A 85 18.04 -18.94 6.52
N LEU A 86 17.49 -17.71 6.46
CA LEU A 86 18.34 -16.56 6.27
C LEU A 86 19.48 -16.94 7.18
N GLN A 87 20.58 -17.43 6.58
CA GLN A 87 21.83 -17.26 7.26
C GLN A 87 21.71 -15.83 7.74
N SER A 88 21.81 -15.63 9.04
CA SER A 88 22.56 -14.49 9.46
C SER A 88 23.88 -14.59 8.67
N VAL A 89 23.86 -14.18 7.39
CA VAL A 89 24.68 -13.05 7.01
C VAL A 89 24.35 -12.14 8.15
N ASP A 90 25.27 -12.08 9.10
CA ASP A 90 25.37 -10.92 9.92
C ASP A 90 25.34 -9.80 8.89
N VAL A 91 24.14 -9.31 8.63
CA VAL A 91 23.95 -7.94 8.29
C VAL A 91 24.30 -7.32 9.64
N GLU A 92 25.61 -7.31 9.96
CA GLU A 92 26.25 -6.05 10.22
C GLU A 92 25.49 -5.12 9.30
N TRP A 93 24.69 -4.26 9.90
CA TRP A 93 24.48 -2.95 9.36
C TRP A 93 25.89 -2.36 9.24
N THR A 94 26.70 -2.90 8.30
CA THR A 94 27.81 -2.20 7.74
C THR A 94 27.10 -0.97 7.23
N ASN A 95 27.49 0.16 7.81
CA ASN A 95 27.07 1.50 7.45
C ASN A 95 27.52 1.77 6.01
N LYS A 96 27.05 0.96 5.07
CA LYS A 96 27.59 0.78 3.73
C LYS A 96 26.44 0.91 2.75
N ARG A 97 25.64 1.97 2.93
CA ARG A 97 24.78 2.57 1.91
C ARG A 97 24.20 3.95 2.27
N TYR A 98 24.91 4.75 3.07
CA TYR A 98 24.62 6.18 3.23
C TYR A 98 25.85 7.09 3.16
N GLU A 99 27.03 6.60 2.75
CA GLU A 99 28.21 7.47 2.66
C GLU A 99 28.04 8.59 1.62
N ASN A 100 27.10 8.47 0.67
CA ASN A 100 26.85 9.48 -0.36
C ASN A 100 25.37 9.59 -0.75
N VAL A 101 24.45 9.73 0.21
CA VAL A 101 23.11 10.24 -0.15
C VAL A 101 23.23 11.76 -0.23
N PRO A 102 23.08 12.37 -1.42
CA PRO A 102 23.12 13.82 -1.54
C PRO A 102 22.02 14.41 -0.67
N GLN A 103 22.37 15.45 0.08
CA GLN A 103 21.41 16.18 0.91
C GLN A 103 20.31 16.74 0.01
N ALA A 104 19.09 16.23 0.16
CA ALA A 104 17.96 16.60 -0.70
C ALA A 104 17.47 18.04 -0.49
N TYR A 105 17.70 18.60 0.71
CA TYR A 105 17.24 19.93 1.10
C TYR A 105 18.34 20.70 1.81
N ASN A 106 18.53 21.97 1.44
CA ASN A 106 19.57 22.85 2.01
C ASN A 106 19.27 23.28 3.46
N GLY A 107 18.15 22.87 4.04
CA GLY A 107 17.74 23.19 5.40
C GLY A 107 16.37 22.60 5.76
N GLU A 108 15.90 22.92 6.96
CA GLU A 108 14.58 22.53 7.44
C GLU A 108 13.47 23.10 6.54
N LEU A 109 12.60 22.23 6.04
CA LEU A 109 11.47 22.64 5.22
C LEU A 109 10.37 23.23 6.11
N PRO A 110 9.95 24.50 5.88
CA PRO A 110 8.85 25.09 6.62
C PRO A 110 7.53 24.42 6.24
N ILE A 111 6.66 24.24 7.22
CA ILE A 111 5.30 23.70 7.00
C ILE A 111 4.27 24.83 6.94
N ASN A 112 3.12 24.56 6.32
CA ASN A 112 2.03 25.53 6.26
C ASN A 112 1.47 25.83 7.67
N THR A 113 1.16 27.09 7.95
CA THR A 113 0.63 27.55 9.25
C THR A 113 -0.68 26.85 9.63
N LYS A 114 -1.55 26.55 8.66
CA LYS A 114 -2.80 25.81 8.89
C LYS A 114 -2.52 24.36 9.31
N LYS A 115 -1.52 23.72 8.71
CA LYS A 115 -1.12 22.35 9.08
C LYS A 115 -0.54 22.30 10.48
N LEU A 116 0.34 23.25 10.83
CA LEU A 116 0.88 23.31 12.19
C LEU A 116 -0.25 23.45 13.21
N LYS A 117 -1.22 24.33 12.97
CA LYS A 117 -2.36 24.49 13.89
C LYS A 117 -3.12 23.18 14.12
N ASN A 118 -3.46 22.46 13.05
CA ASN A 118 -4.13 21.16 13.15
C ASN A 118 -3.27 20.15 13.94
N LEU A 119 -1.97 20.10 13.67
CA LEU A 119 -1.04 19.20 14.36
C LEU A 119 -0.96 19.51 15.87
N LEU A 120 -0.89 20.79 16.24
CA LEU A 120 -0.88 21.21 17.64
C LEU A 120 -2.21 20.89 18.33
N ASP A 121 -3.33 21.01 17.63
CA ASP A 121 -4.63 20.61 18.17
C ASP A 121 -4.69 19.10 18.43
N LEU A 122 -4.08 18.26 17.57
CA LEU A 122 -3.93 16.81 17.81
C LEU A 122 -3.00 16.48 19.00
N CYS A 123 -2.00 17.33 19.25
CA CYS A 123 -1.18 17.23 20.46
C CYS A 123 -2.00 17.56 21.72
N LYS A 124 -2.87 18.58 21.66
CA LYS A 124 -3.75 18.97 22.78
C LYS A 124 -4.81 17.92 23.09
N THR A 125 -5.38 17.27 22.08
CA THR A 125 -6.36 16.19 22.27
C THR A 125 -5.73 14.88 22.75
N LEU A 126 -4.41 14.82 22.94
CA LEU A 126 -3.64 13.62 23.29
C LEU A 126 -3.83 12.45 22.31
N THR A 127 -4.33 12.73 21.10
CA THR A 127 -4.40 11.77 20.01
C THR A 127 -2.98 11.33 19.60
N ILE A 128 -2.03 12.26 19.69
CA ILE A 128 -0.60 12.01 19.49
C ILE A 128 0.09 11.81 20.84
N LYS A 129 0.97 10.80 20.95
CA LYS A 129 1.73 10.50 22.18
C LYS A 129 2.62 11.68 22.59
N LYS A 130 2.64 11.99 23.90
CA LYS A 130 3.38 13.14 24.49
C LYS A 130 4.87 13.17 24.16
N GLN A 131 5.51 12.00 24.02
CA GLN A 131 6.93 11.89 23.71
C GLN A 131 7.35 12.58 22.41
N TYR A 132 6.43 12.76 21.46
CA TYR A 132 6.71 13.39 20.17
C TYR A 132 6.35 14.87 20.11
N HIS A 133 5.72 15.40 21.17
CA HIS A 133 5.20 16.77 21.14
C HIS A 133 6.31 17.80 20.99
N GLY A 134 7.48 17.58 21.63
CA GLY A 134 8.62 18.50 21.55
C GLY A 134 9.09 18.75 20.11
N GLU A 135 9.11 17.71 19.28
CA GLU A 135 9.49 17.80 17.87
C GLU A 135 8.47 18.64 17.08
N TYR A 136 7.18 18.43 17.31
CA TYR A 136 6.12 19.17 16.60
C TYR A 136 6.05 20.64 16.98
N TYR A 137 6.33 20.99 18.24
CA TYR A 137 6.41 22.38 18.67
C TYR A 137 7.63 23.12 18.09
N ALA A 138 8.69 22.40 17.70
CA ALA A 138 9.90 22.98 17.12
C ALA A 138 9.81 23.22 15.59
N LEU A 139 8.74 22.79 14.94
CA LEU A 139 8.58 22.92 13.49
C LEU A 139 8.44 24.39 13.04
N ARG A 140 9.19 24.76 12.00
CA ARG A 140 9.10 26.10 11.38
C ARG A 140 7.87 26.22 10.49
N THR A 141 7.30 27.42 10.42
CA THR A 141 6.14 27.68 9.55
C THR A 141 6.40 28.77 8.51
N SER A 142 5.68 28.67 7.40
CA SER A 142 5.60 29.72 6.39
C SER A 142 4.20 29.74 5.76
N ASN A 143 3.68 30.93 5.47
CA ASN A 143 2.40 31.11 4.76
C ASN A 143 2.53 30.89 3.25
N ASN A 144 3.77 30.92 2.71
CA ASN A 144 4.04 30.85 1.28
C ASN A 144 4.33 29.42 0.79
N VAL A 145 4.11 28.40 1.62
CA VAL A 145 4.29 27.00 1.26
C VAL A 145 2.94 26.45 0.80
N PRO A 146 2.75 26.21 -0.51
CA PRO A 146 1.52 25.64 -1.02
C PRO A 146 1.34 24.22 -0.46
N ASP A 147 0.09 23.89 -0.11
CA ASP A 147 -0.29 22.59 0.41
C ASP A 147 -0.72 21.64 -0.71
N VAL A 148 0.07 21.61 -1.77
CA VAL A 148 -0.13 20.74 -2.91
C VAL A 148 1.23 20.18 -3.30
N LEU A 149 1.24 18.92 -3.72
CA LEU A 149 2.41 18.37 -4.38
C LEU A 149 2.62 19.12 -5.70
N PRO A 150 3.86 19.37 -6.12
CA PRO A 150 4.10 19.90 -7.46
C PRO A 150 3.49 18.95 -8.49
N GLU A 151 2.77 19.49 -9.46
CA GLU A 151 2.28 18.73 -10.60
C GLU A 151 3.50 18.16 -11.33
N THR A 152 3.56 16.83 -11.45
CA THR A 152 4.59 16.13 -12.24
C THR A 152 4.08 15.95 -13.65
N ASP A 153 3.69 17.05 -14.31
CA ASP A 153 3.34 17.02 -15.72
C ASP A 153 4.65 17.09 -16.51
N ILE A 154 5.38 15.98 -16.51
CA ILE A 154 6.20 15.66 -17.67
C ILE A 154 5.18 15.20 -18.70
N GLU A 155 4.59 16.15 -19.43
CA GLU A 155 3.85 15.82 -20.65
C GLU A 155 4.81 15.02 -21.52
N ASP A 156 4.47 13.74 -21.74
CA ASP A 156 5.10 12.90 -22.74
C ASP A 156 4.87 13.57 -24.11
N ASN A 157 5.79 14.45 -24.52
CA ASN A 157 5.90 14.90 -25.90
C ASN A 157 6.34 13.69 -26.73
N VAL A 158 5.35 12.93 -27.22
CA VAL A 158 5.50 11.92 -28.27
C VAL A 158 4.95 12.48 -29.58
#